data_AF-A0A955M973-F1
#
_entry.id   AF-A0A955M973-F1
#
_cell.length_a   1.000
_cell.length_b   1.000
_cell.length_c   1.000
_cell.angle_alpha   90.00
_cell.angle_beta   90.00
_cell.angle_gamma   90.00
#
_symmetry.space_group_name_H-M   'P 1'
#
loop_
_entity.id
_entity.type
_entity.pdbx_description
1 polymer ?
#
loop_
_entity_poly.entity_id
_entity_poly.type
_entity_poly.pdbx_seq_one_letter_code
_entity_poly.pdbx_strand_id
1 'polypeptide(L)'
;EVLSQIEQEKNRFKQEVSANIEELVLPIVNQLKRRTGTPDRRHLAILEKNLRTVTAAFGQKISRKTLKLTPKEVEICNMIRGGLSSKDIARILTISQRTVDNHRNSIRTKLKLSGKKTNLTTYLKSL
;
A
#
# COMPACT_ATOMS: atom_id res chain seq x y z
N GLU A 1 -32.03 6.09 -0.20
CA GLU A 1 -31.30 5.37 0.86
C GLU A 1 -30.80 3.95 0.51
N VAL A 2 -31.11 3.36 -0.65
CA VAL A 2 -30.53 2.04 -1.06
C VAL A 2 -29.30 2.19 -1.96
N LEU A 3 -29.30 3.18 -2.86
CA LEU A 3 -28.19 3.46 -3.78
C LEU A 3 -26.86 3.77 -3.06
N SER A 4 -26.91 4.50 -1.94
CA SER A 4 -25.73 4.83 -1.14
C SER A 4 -25.10 3.59 -0.49
N GLN A 5 -25.94 2.66 0.01
CA GLN A 5 -25.46 1.39 0.55
C GLN A 5 -24.80 0.53 -0.53
N ILE A 6 -25.42 0.44 -1.71
CA ILE A 6 -24.85 -0.31 -2.85
C ILE A 6 -23.49 0.26 -3.27
N GLU A 7 -23.37 1.60 -3.34
CA GLU A 7 -22.11 2.27 -3.68
C GLU A 7 -21.02 2.00 -2.62
N GLN A 8 -21.39 2.00 -1.34
CA GLN A 8 -20.49 1.70 -0.23
C GLN A 8 -20.02 0.24 -0.25
N GLU A 9 -20.93 -0.73 -0.44
CA GLU A 9 -20.57 -2.14 -0.54
C GLU A 9 -19.67 -2.41 -1.74
N LYS A 10 -19.97 -1.79 -2.90
CA LYS A 10 -19.13 -1.88 -4.09
C LYS A 10 -17.73 -1.35 -3.81
N ASN A 11 -17.60 -0.22 -3.12
CA ASN A 11 -16.29 0.32 -2.75
C ASN A 11 -15.57 -0.54 -1.72
N ARG A 12 -16.28 -1.14 -0.76
CA ARG A 12 -15.72 -2.07 0.23
C ARG A 12 -15.16 -3.32 -0.44
N PHE A 13 -15.94 -3.93 -1.34
CA PHE A 13 -15.52 -5.09 -2.12
C PHE A 13 -14.27 -4.79 -2.95
N LYS A 14 -14.24 -3.63 -3.63
CA LYS A 14 -13.06 -3.20 -4.39
C LYS A 14 -11.80 -3.02 -3.51
N GLN A 15 -11.96 -2.46 -2.31
CA GLN A 15 -10.87 -2.30 -1.35
C GLN A 15 -10.36 -3.65 -0.83
N GLU A 16 -11.26 -4.59 -0.54
CA GLU A 16 -10.94 -5.94 -0.07
C GLU A 16 -10.17 -6.73 -1.13
N VAL A 17 -10.64 -6.72 -2.38
CA VAL A 17 -9.94 -7.38 -3.49
C VAL A 17 -8.54 -6.78 -3.70
N SER A 18 -8.42 -5.45 -3.62
CA SER A 18 -7.12 -4.77 -3.77
C SER A 18 -6.16 -5.13 -2.64
N ALA A 19 -6.64 -5.17 -1.39
CA ALA A 19 -5.84 -5.57 -0.23
C ALA A 19 -5.37 -7.02 -0.36
N ASN A 20 -6.26 -7.96 -0.71
CA ASN A 20 -5.91 -9.37 -0.88
C ASN A 20 -4.81 -9.57 -1.94
N ILE A 21 -4.85 -8.83 -3.06
CA ILE A 21 -3.81 -8.94 -4.09
C ILE A 21 -2.48 -8.34 -3.60
N GLU A 22 -2.48 -7.18 -2.96
CA GLU A 22 -1.24 -6.55 -2.46
C GLU A 22 -0.62 -7.31 -1.27
N GLU A 23 -1.44 -7.89 -0.40
CA GLU A 23 -1.01 -8.51 0.87
C GLU A 23 -0.78 -10.02 0.76
N LEU A 24 -1.46 -10.73 -0.15
CA LEU A 24 -1.32 -12.19 -0.29
C LEU A 24 -0.65 -12.60 -1.60
N VAL A 25 -1.05 -12.00 -2.73
CA VAL A 25 -0.61 -12.46 -4.05
C VAL A 25 0.76 -11.88 -4.43
N LEU A 26 0.95 -10.56 -4.28
CA LEU A 26 2.21 -9.91 -4.67
C LEU A 26 3.44 -10.38 -3.87
N PRO A 27 3.37 -10.69 -2.56
CA PRO A 27 4.51 -11.25 -1.85
C PRO A 27 5.00 -12.57 -2.46
N ILE A 28 4.08 -13.42 -2.91
CA ILE A 28 4.39 -14.69 -3.58
C ILE A 28 5.06 -14.42 -4.93
N VAL A 29 4.50 -13.51 -5.75
CA VAL A 29 5.11 -13.10 -7.02
C VAL A 29 6.53 -12.56 -6.83
N ASN A 30 6.74 -11.75 -5.78
CA ASN A 30 8.06 -11.23 -5.42
C ASN A 30 9.02 -12.33 -4.95
N GLN A 31 8.54 -13.31 -4.20
CA GLN A 31 9.33 -14.47 -3.80
C GLN A 31 9.75 -15.33 -4.99
N LEU A 32 8.85 -15.55 -5.95
CA LEU A 32 9.13 -16.26 -7.20
C LEU A 32 10.18 -15.49 -8.02
N LYS A 33 10.02 -14.18 -8.22
CA LYS A 33 11.00 -13.35 -8.96
C LYS A 33 12.42 -13.43 -8.40
N ARG A 34 12.58 -13.65 -7.10
CA ARG A 34 13.89 -13.80 -6.44
C ARG A 34 14.54 -15.17 -6.67
N ARG A 35 13.74 -16.21 -6.95
CA ARG A 35 14.19 -17.61 -7.07
C ARG A 35 14.30 -18.09 -8.52
N THR A 36 13.82 -17.31 -9.47
CA THR A 36 13.59 -17.76 -10.85
C THR A 36 14.63 -17.17 -11.83
N GLY A 37 15.06 -17.99 -12.80
CA GLY A 37 16.02 -17.64 -13.87
C GLY A 37 15.47 -16.66 -14.93
N THR A 38 16.30 -16.32 -15.91
CA THR A 38 16.08 -15.17 -16.82
C THR A 38 14.86 -15.24 -17.75
N PRO A 39 14.44 -16.37 -18.36
CA PRO A 39 13.28 -16.39 -19.26
C PRO A 39 11.95 -16.19 -18.51
N ASP A 40 11.82 -16.81 -17.35
CA ASP A 40 10.62 -16.80 -16.52
C ASP A 40 10.46 -15.48 -15.73
N ARG A 41 11.57 -14.76 -15.51
CA ARG A 41 11.56 -13.45 -14.86
C ARG A 41 10.80 -12.39 -15.67
N ARG A 42 10.79 -12.49 -17.01
CA ARG A 42 10.00 -11.60 -17.88
C ARG A 42 8.51 -11.86 -17.71
N HIS A 43 8.09 -13.13 -17.66
CA HIS A 43 6.70 -13.52 -17.42
C HIS A 43 6.22 -13.06 -16.04
N LEU A 44 7.05 -13.21 -15.00
CA LEU A 44 6.73 -12.72 -13.66
C LEU A 44 6.63 -11.20 -13.57
N ALA A 45 7.43 -10.45 -14.35
CA ALA A 45 7.31 -9.00 -14.43
C ALA A 45 6.00 -8.56 -15.11
N ILE A 46 5.58 -9.26 -16.17
CA ILE A 46 4.30 -9.03 -16.84
C ILE A 46 3.13 -9.37 -15.90
N LEU A 47 3.21 -10.50 -15.18
CA LEU A 47 2.21 -10.90 -14.19
C LEU A 47 2.06 -9.86 -13.08
N GLU A 48 3.17 -9.39 -12.50
CA GLU A 48 3.15 -8.33 -11.49
C GLU A 48 2.49 -7.05 -12.03
N LYS A 49 2.87 -6.62 -13.24
CA LYS A 49 2.29 -5.44 -13.89
C LYS A 49 0.77 -5.61 -14.05
N ASN A 50 0.32 -6.75 -14.56
CA ASN A 50 -1.10 -7.03 -14.78
C ASN A 50 -1.88 -7.03 -13.47
N LEU A 51 -1.37 -7.68 -12.42
CA LEU A 51 -2.00 -7.68 -11.09
C LEU A 51 -2.11 -6.25 -10.54
N ARG A 52 -1.06 -5.44 -10.69
CA ARG A 52 -1.09 -4.02 -10.28
C ARG A 52 -2.01 -3.15 -11.13
N THR A 53 -2.22 -3.50 -12.40
CA THR A 53 -3.22 -2.84 -13.25
C THR A 53 -4.64 -3.21 -12.83
N VAL A 54 -4.88 -4.48 -12.50
CA VAL A 54 -6.17 -4.97 -12.00
C VAL A 54 -6.51 -4.31 -10.66
N THR A 55 -5.57 -4.24 -9.71
CA THR A 55 -5.81 -3.54 -8.42
C THR A 55 -6.00 -2.04 -8.59
N ALA A 56 -5.32 -1.41 -9.56
CA ALA A 56 -5.52 0.01 -9.87
C ALA A 56 -6.93 0.33 -10.40
N ALA A 57 -7.62 -0.64 -11.01
CA ALA A 57 -9.03 -0.48 -11.41
C ALA A 57 -10.00 -0.53 -10.21
N PHE A 58 -9.54 -1.02 -9.05
CA PHE A 58 -10.36 -1.21 -7.86
C PHE A 58 -10.04 -0.21 -6.73
N GLY A 59 -8.82 0.30 -6.59
CA GLY A 59 -8.47 1.20 -5.48
C GLY A 59 -7.64 2.40 -5.90
N GLN A 60 -8.09 3.60 -5.52
CA GLN A 60 -7.34 4.84 -5.69
C GLN A 60 -5.96 4.75 -5.04
N LYS A 61 -4.91 4.85 -5.87
CA LYS A 61 -3.57 5.16 -5.39
C LYS A 61 -3.62 6.48 -4.64
N ILE A 62 -2.98 6.54 -3.47
CA ILE A 62 -2.62 7.82 -2.87
C ILE A 62 -1.74 8.55 -3.89
N SER A 63 -2.34 9.52 -4.58
CA SER A 63 -1.66 10.28 -5.64
C SER A 63 -0.70 11.28 -5.01
N ARG A 64 0.56 11.28 -5.48
CA ARG A 64 1.61 12.24 -5.07
C ARG A 64 1.15 13.70 -5.18
N LYS A 65 0.23 14.01 -6.11
CA LYS A 65 -0.25 15.37 -6.38
C LYS A 65 -1.03 15.99 -5.23
N THR A 66 -1.59 15.19 -4.32
CA THR A 66 -2.51 15.71 -3.29
C THR A 66 -1.86 15.89 -1.91
N LEU A 67 -0.73 15.21 -1.62
CA LEU A 67 -0.20 15.12 -0.24
C LEU A 67 1.26 15.58 -0.04
N LYS A 68 1.92 16.11 -1.07
CA LYS A 68 3.33 16.57 -1.00
C LYS A 68 4.29 15.55 -0.36
N LEU A 69 4.04 14.26 -0.59
CA LEU A 69 4.86 13.15 -0.10
C LEU A 69 5.98 12.82 -1.09
N THR A 70 7.15 12.41 -0.56
CA THR A 70 8.23 11.85 -1.38
C THR A 70 7.83 10.47 -1.90
N PRO A 71 8.47 9.95 -2.96
CA PRO A 71 8.21 8.59 -3.45
C PRO A 71 8.32 7.53 -2.35
N LYS A 72 9.33 7.65 -1.47
CA LYS A 72 9.55 6.71 -0.36
C LYS A 72 8.45 6.80 0.71
N GLU A 73 7.97 8.00 0.98
CA GLU A 73 6.86 8.20 1.92
C GLU A 73 5.53 7.65 1.37
N VAL A 74 5.28 7.77 0.07
CA VAL A 74 4.11 7.16 -0.57
C VAL A 74 4.17 5.64 -0.49
N GLU A 75 5.34 5.05 -0.76
CA GLU A 75 5.56 3.61 -0.63
C GLU A 75 5.24 3.13 0.81
N ILE A 76 5.78 3.83 1.82
CA ILE A 76 5.54 3.52 3.23
C ILE A 76 4.07 3.77 3.62
N CYS A 77 3.42 4.83 3.12
CA CYS A 77 1.98 5.07 3.35
C CYS A 77 1.13 3.91 2.84
N ASN A 78 1.42 3.38 1.65
CA ASN A 78 0.67 2.26 1.10
C ASN A 78 0.84 1.00 1.97
N MET A 79 2.06 0.72 2.45
CA MET A 79 2.32 -0.38 3.36
C MET A 79 1.59 -0.21 4.71
N ILE A 80 1.53 1.00 5.25
CA ILE A 80 0.80 1.32 6.48
C ILE A 80 -0.72 1.19 6.27
N ARG A 81 -1.23 1.63 5.12
CA ARG A 81 -2.64 1.50 4.74
C ARG A 81 -3.05 0.03 4.65
N GLY A 82 -2.19 -0.83 4.12
CA GLY A 82 -2.32 -2.30 4.12
C GLY A 82 -2.04 -2.97 5.47
N GLY A 83 -2.08 -2.23 6.58
CA GLY A 83 -2.02 -2.81 7.93
C GLY A 83 -0.64 -3.27 8.42
N LEU A 84 0.44 -3.07 7.65
CA LEU A 84 1.77 -3.53 8.05
C LEU A 84 2.34 -2.73 9.24
N SER A 85 3.00 -3.44 10.16
CA SER A 85 3.68 -2.81 11.30
C SER A 85 5.02 -2.17 10.88
N SER A 86 5.58 -1.29 11.72
CA SER A 86 6.92 -0.72 11.44
C SER A 86 7.99 -1.81 11.31
N LYS A 87 7.84 -2.91 12.06
CA LYS A 87 8.75 -4.06 12.04
C LYS A 87 8.68 -4.83 10.72
N ASP A 88 7.48 -4.99 10.17
CA ASP A 88 7.29 -5.70 8.89
C ASP A 88 7.81 -4.85 7.73
N ILE A 89 7.50 -3.55 7.74
CA ILE A 89 8.00 -2.59 6.75
C ILE A 89 9.53 -2.54 6.78
N ALA A 90 10.13 -2.53 7.96
CA ALA A 90 11.59 -2.54 8.13
C ALA A 90 12.22 -3.78 7.48
N ARG A 91 11.60 -4.95 7.69
CA ARG A 91 12.05 -6.21 7.08
C ARG A 91 11.91 -6.20 5.56
N ILE A 92 10.79 -5.71 5.04
CA ILE A 92 10.52 -5.63 3.60
C ILE A 92 11.52 -4.69 2.92
N LEU A 93 11.79 -3.54 3.54
CA LEU A 93 12.65 -2.51 2.98
C LEU A 93 14.13 -2.72 3.31
N THR A 94 14.48 -3.72 4.12
CA THR A 94 15.85 -3.98 4.61
C THR A 94 16.48 -2.73 5.26
N ILE A 95 15.71 -2.05 6.11
CA ILE A 95 16.14 -0.87 6.88
C ILE A 95 15.82 -1.07 8.35
N SER A 96 16.37 -0.22 9.23
CA SER A 96 16.05 -0.29 10.65
C SER A 96 14.58 0.09 10.92
N GLN A 97 13.98 -0.51 11.95
CA GLN A 97 12.65 -0.11 12.42
C GLN A 97 12.60 1.38 12.77
N ARG A 98 13.68 1.91 13.37
CA ARG A 98 13.81 3.34 13.67
C ARG A 98 13.73 4.23 12.42
N THR A 99 14.29 3.78 11.30
CA THR A 99 14.18 4.48 10.02
C THR A 99 12.72 4.53 9.54
N VAL A 100 11.96 3.44 9.69
CA VAL A 100 10.52 3.41 9.36
C VAL A 100 9.73 4.34 10.27
N ASP A 101 10.03 4.37 11.56
CA ASP A 101 9.36 5.26 12.52
C ASP A 101 9.64 6.73 12.20
N ASN A 102 10.86 7.07 11.79
CA ASN A 102 11.19 8.40 11.30
C ASN A 102 10.37 8.77 10.06
N HIS A 103 10.24 7.86 9.09
CA HIS A 103 9.37 8.07 7.93
C HIS A 103 7.90 8.25 8.34
N ARG A 104 7.39 7.44 9.29
CA ARG A 104 6.02 7.57 9.83
C ARG A 104 5.79 8.95 10.46
N ASN A 105 6.77 9.47 11.20
CA ASN A 105 6.70 10.81 11.78
C ASN A 105 6.68 11.90 10.70
N SER A 106 7.56 11.81 9.69
CA SER A 106 7.56 12.73 8.55
C SER A 106 6.24 12.72 7.78
N ILE A 107 5.67 11.53 7.56
CA ILE A 107 4.35 11.35 6.95
C ILE A 107 3.29 12.05 7.81
N ARG A 108 3.25 11.81 9.13
CA ARG A 108 2.29 12.47 10.02
C ARG A 108 2.39 13.99 9.97
N THR A 109 3.60 14.54 9.94
CA THR A 109 3.81 15.98 9.81
C THR A 109 3.28 16.51 8.49
N LYS A 110 3.60 15.85 7.36
CA LYS A 110 3.13 16.24 6.03
C LYS A 110 1.61 16.12 5.84
N LEU A 111 0.98 15.17 6.54
CA LEU A 111 -0.47 14.98 6.56
C LEU A 111 -1.18 15.85 7.63
N LYS A 112 -0.45 16.73 8.33
CA LYS A 112 -1.00 17.59 9.40
C LYS A 112 -1.69 16.79 10.53
N LEU A 113 -1.11 15.63 10.86
CA LEU A 113 -1.54 14.73 11.93
C LEU A 113 -0.63 14.80 13.17
N SER A 114 0.46 15.57 13.12
CA SER A 114 1.32 15.77 14.29
C SER A 114 0.51 16.30 15.48
N GLY A 115 0.71 15.74 16.68
CA GLY A 115 -0.04 16.09 17.89
C GLY A 115 -1.50 15.61 17.96
N LYS A 116 -2.05 15.03 16.88
CA LYS A 116 -3.44 14.52 16.87
C LYS A 116 -3.52 13.06 17.34
N LYS A 117 -4.56 12.72 18.11
CA LYS A 117 -4.87 11.34 18.52
C LYS A 117 -5.23 10.40 17.36
N THR A 118 -5.47 10.94 16.17
CA THR A 118 -5.82 10.16 14.97
C THR A 118 -4.70 9.18 14.60
N ASN A 119 -5.07 7.90 14.50
CA ASN A 119 -4.19 6.84 14.04
C ASN A 119 -3.87 7.01 12.55
N LEU A 120 -2.58 6.89 12.20
CA LEU A 120 -2.12 7.09 10.82
C LEU A 120 -2.73 6.05 9.86
N THR A 121 -2.83 4.78 10.25
CA THR A 121 -3.46 3.73 9.45
C THR A 121 -4.94 4.03 9.21
N THR A 122 -5.69 4.43 10.25
CA THR A 122 -7.11 4.78 10.11
C THR A 122 -7.29 5.97 9.16
N TYR A 123 -6.47 7.01 9.30
CA TYR A 123 -6.51 8.16 8.42
C TYR A 123 -6.19 7.78 6.96
N LEU A 124 -5.13 7.01 6.73
CA LEU A 124 -4.73 6.57 5.38
C LEU A 124 -5.78 5.66 4.72
N LYS A 125 -6.57 4.92 5.51
CA LYS A 125 -7.69 4.11 4.99
C LYS A 125 -8.90 4.96 4.60
N SER A 126 -9.09 6.11 5.23
CA SER A 126 -10.17 7.07 4.90
C SER A 126 -9.89 7.96 3.69
N LEU A 127 -8.67 7.94 3.16
CA LEU A 127 -8.27 8.59 1.90
C LEU A 127 -8.60 7.73 0.68
#